data_AF-A0AAU2KD29-F1
#
_entry.id   AF-A0AAU2KD29-F1
#
_cell.length_a   1.000
_cell.length_b   1.000
_cell.length_c   1.000
_cell.angle_alpha   90.00
_cell.angle_beta   90.00
_cell.angle_gamma   90.00
#
_symmetry.space_group_name_H-M   'P 1'
#
loop_
_entity.id
_entity.type
_entity.pdbx_description
1 polymer ?
#
loop_
_entity_poly.entity_id
_entity_poly.type
_entity_poly.pdbx_seq_one_letter_code
_entity_poly.pdbx_strand_id
1 'polypeptide(L)'
;MLTTVRVHDYRGDPFPLLTGGVLPLVADFAADTAVPVCFPTRHWDGGPHLALHLGYGSPSAAALATVRERLAAAAGTGDAWSAAEYRPRVRSLAASEGTEVRHALPYPHAAVAVSTDPVAPGPVEAARHRFLTELALLLPEGLTEDAATARSRAPGLALQWMAAVAAAYPGGARFGSLSFHSHAEAFLASRPDGEELRVRFTTAAERHRPQTDRLVDIALHRPEQLPGHAACVAACRQLSDPALRPDLDVLVAGGRAPDTGSAPSAFHRQLAEGGFGQNAPAAFTAFRAVVNWLYEALQWLGVTPLNRYLYCHSLANAIDVRLGEPWQDRLKVRPA
;
A
#
# COMPACT_ATOMS: atom_id res chain seq x y z
N MET A 1 -8.23 14.61 16.30
CA MET A 1 -7.76 15.54 15.25
C MET A 1 -6.47 15.01 14.66
N LEU A 2 -6.40 14.74 13.37
CA LEU A 2 -5.18 14.29 12.71
C LEU A 2 -4.43 15.48 12.12
N THR A 3 -3.21 15.76 12.59
CA THR A 3 -2.36 16.78 11.95
C THR A 3 -1.60 16.16 10.78
N THR A 4 -1.54 16.85 9.65
CA THR A 4 -0.85 16.40 8.45
C THR A 4 0.05 17.51 7.94
N VAL A 5 1.33 17.18 7.72
CA VAL A 5 2.31 18.06 7.09
C VAL A 5 2.58 17.56 5.68
N ARG A 6 2.24 18.35 4.67
CA ARG A 6 2.44 18.04 3.24
C ARG A 6 3.64 18.79 2.72
N VAL A 7 4.50 18.11 2.00
CA VAL A 7 5.62 18.71 1.26
C VAL A 7 5.49 18.35 -0.22
N HIS A 8 5.41 19.38 -1.05
CA HIS A 8 5.27 19.22 -2.50
C HIS A 8 6.62 18.94 -3.13
N ASP A 9 6.77 17.76 -3.73
CA ASP A 9 8.00 17.29 -4.34
C ASP A 9 7.67 16.70 -5.71
N TYR A 10 8.12 17.41 -6.74
CA TYR A 10 7.86 17.09 -8.15
C TYR A 10 8.89 16.11 -8.72
N ARG A 11 9.88 15.70 -7.92
CA ARG A 11 10.81 14.63 -8.30
C ARG A 11 10.03 13.32 -8.37
N GLY A 12 10.21 12.56 -9.46
CA GLY A 12 9.56 11.26 -9.61
C GLY A 12 10.06 10.21 -8.61
N ASP A 13 11.25 10.45 -8.06
CA ASP A 13 11.95 9.56 -7.15
C ASP A 13 11.69 9.93 -5.68
N PRO A 14 11.01 9.07 -4.89
CA PRO A 14 10.63 9.41 -3.52
C PRO A 14 11.78 9.28 -2.52
N PHE A 15 12.87 8.58 -2.87
CA PHE A 15 13.90 8.19 -1.90
C PHE A 15 14.65 9.34 -1.25
N PRO A 16 15.03 10.43 -1.95
CA PRO A 16 15.68 11.57 -1.28
C PRO A 16 14.81 12.18 -0.18
N LEU A 17 13.51 12.34 -0.43
CA LEU A 17 12.57 12.86 0.54
C LEU A 17 12.28 11.86 1.66
N LEU A 18 12.16 10.57 1.31
CA LEU A 18 11.94 9.50 2.26
C LEU A 18 13.12 9.40 3.24
N THR A 19 14.36 9.26 2.73
CA THR A 19 15.52 8.98 3.57
C THR A 19 16.07 10.22 4.29
N GLY A 20 16.06 11.40 3.65
CA GLY A 20 16.52 12.64 4.28
C GLY A 20 15.47 13.35 5.13
N GLY A 21 14.19 13.08 4.88
CA GLY A 21 13.08 13.77 5.54
C GLY A 21 12.28 12.86 6.47
N VAL A 22 11.65 11.84 5.90
CA VAL A 22 10.63 11.02 6.60
C VAL A 22 11.24 10.02 7.57
N LEU A 23 12.25 9.22 7.17
CA LEU A 23 12.82 8.19 8.04
C LEU A 23 13.34 8.75 9.36
N PRO A 24 14.10 9.87 9.39
CA PRO A 24 14.56 10.45 10.64
C PRO A 24 13.40 10.93 11.51
N LEU A 25 12.34 11.50 10.91
CA LEU A 25 11.15 11.93 11.67
C LEU A 25 10.39 10.74 12.27
N VAL A 26 10.22 9.66 11.50
CA VAL A 26 9.57 8.44 12.01
C VAL A 26 10.38 7.85 13.16
N ALA A 27 11.72 7.82 13.05
CA ALA A 27 12.59 7.36 14.13
C ALA A 27 12.49 8.27 15.38
N ASP A 28 12.48 9.59 15.20
CA ASP A 28 12.34 10.55 16.29
C ASP A 28 10.98 10.38 17.01
N PHE A 29 9.89 10.18 16.26
CA PHE A 29 8.55 10.01 16.83
C PHE A 29 8.28 8.59 17.37
N ALA A 30 9.03 7.58 16.95
CA ALA A 30 8.92 6.22 17.49
C ALA A 30 9.17 6.19 19.01
N ALA A 31 10.05 7.08 19.49
CA ALA A 31 10.37 7.22 20.92
C ALA A 31 9.38 8.12 21.69
N ASP A 32 8.51 8.85 20.98
CA ASP A 32 7.60 9.83 21.58
C ASP A 32 6.17 9.27 21.73
N THR A 33 5.82 8.86 22.94
CA THR A 33 4.47 8.38 23.25
C THR A 33 3.36 9.42 23.04
N ALA A 34 3.70 10.71 22.90
CA ALA A 34 2.76 11.77 22.61
C ALA A 34 2.32 11.80 21.13
N VAL A 35 3.03 11.11 20.24
CA VAL A 35 2.71 11.02 18.80
C VAL A 35 2.41 9.55 18.43
N PRO A 36 1.27 8.99 18.87
CA PRO A 36 0.95 7.57 18.66
C PRO A 36 0.64 7.19 17.20
N VAL A 37 0.63 8.18 16.30
CA VAL A 37 0.38 7.99 14.88
C VAL A 37 1.44 8.74 14.10
N CYS A 38 2.21 8.03 13.30
CA CYS A 38 3.24 8.61 12.44
C CYS A 38 3.40 7.74 11.20
N PHE A 39 2.88 8.20 10.05
CA PHE A 39 3.05 7.49 8.79
C PHE A 39 3.01 8.44 7.60
N PRO A 40 3.78 8.16 6.53
CA PRO A 40 3.70 8.91 5.30
C PRO A 40 2.53 8.44 4.43
N THR A 41 2.06 9.30 3.53
CA THR A 41 1.25 8.93 2.36
C THR A 41 1.69 9.77 1.17
N ARG A 42 1.23 9.41 -0.03
CA ARG A 42 1.49 10.17 -1.26
C ARG A 42 0.18 10.52 -1.92
N HIS A 43 0.12 11.70 -2.50
CA HIS A 43 -1.08 12.17 -3.20
C HIS A 43 -0.72 13.16 -4.31
N TRP A 44 -1.68 13.43 -5.20
CA TRP A 44 -1.48 14.21 -6.43
C TRP A 44 -2.21 15.55 -6.47
N ASP A 45 -3.29 15.71 -5.71
CA ASP A 45 -4.09 16.95 -5.66
C ASP A 45 -3.27 18.10 -5.05
N GLY A 46 -3.22 19.24 -5.73
CA GLY A 46 -2.28 20.33 -5.46
C GLY A 46 -0.86 20.09 -6.00
N GLY A 47 -0.65 19.01 -6.75
CA GLY A 47 0.65 18.55 -7.25
C GLY A 47 1.21 17.39 -6.43
N PRO A 48 2.21 16.65 -6.97
CA PRO A 48 2.80 15.51 -6.28
C PRO A 48 3.38 15.94 -4.93
N HIS A 49 2.97 15.25 -3.88
CA HIS A 49 3.45 15.52 -2.54
C HIS A 49 3.51 14.26 -1.70
N LEU A 50 4.35 14.35 -0.66
CA LEU A 50 4.32 13.44 0.46
C LEU A 50 3.61 14.13 1.62
N ALA A 51 2.71 13.41 2.27
CA ALA A 51 2.04 13.85 3.48
C ALA A 51 2.53 13.01 4.66
N LEU A 52 3.08 13.65 5.69
CA LEU A 52 3.39 13.00 6.96
C LEU A 52 2.24 13.26 7.93
N HIS A 53 1.57 12.20 8.35
CA HIS A 53 0.49 12.27 9.32
C HIS A 53 1.04 12.13 10.74
N LEU A 54 0.62 13.02 11.64
CA LEU A 54 1.12 13.14 13.01
C LEU A 54 -0.04 13.16 14.01
N GLY A 55 -0.15 12.10 14.79
CA GLY A 55 -0.92 12.00 16.03
C GLY A 55 -2.44 12.18 15.94
N TYR A 56 -3.09 11.99 17.09
CA TYR A 56 -4.46 12.45 17.35
C TYR A 56 -4.45 13.60 18.35
N GLY A 57 -3.79 14.70 17.99
CA GLY A 57 -3.61 15.87 18.84
C GLY A 57 -2.96 16.99 18.05
N SER A 58 -2.69 18.12 18.69
CA SER A 58 -1.93 19.22 18.09
C SER A 58 -0.47 19.08 18.50
N PRO A 59 0.45 18.68 17.60
CA PRO A 59 1.87 18.72 17.90
C PRO A 59 2.29 20.14 18.30
N SER A 60 3.32 20.26 19.14
CA SER A 60 3.81 21.58 19.56
C SER A 60 4.26 22.40 18.35
N ALA A 61 4.17 23.74 18.45
CA ALA A 61 4.62 24.62 17.37
C ALA A 61 6.10 24.39 17.02
N ALA A 62 6.94 24.06 18.02
CA ALA A 62 8.34 23.69 17.82
C ALA A 62 8.48 22.39 17.02
N ALA A 63 7.75 21.33 17.40
CA ALA A 63 7.77 20.06 16.66
C ALA A 63 7.31 20.24 15.21
N LEU A 64 6.25 21.02 14.98
CA LEU A 64 5.81 21.34 13.62
C LEU A 64 6.85 22.14 12.83
N ALA A 65 7.54 23.09 13.46
CA ALA A 65 8.62 23.83 12.81
C ALA A 65 9.75 22.89 12.38
N THR A 66 10.19 21.98 13.26
CA THR A 66 11.21 20.97 12.95
C THR A 66 10.80 20.06 11.80
N VAL A 67 9.56 19.55 11.82
CA VAL A 67 9.03 18.71 10.72
C VAL A 67 9.03 19.48 9.40
N ARG A 68 8.56 20.73 9.39
CA ARG A 68 8.51 21.55 8.18
C ARG A 68 9.90 21.83 7.62
N GLU A 69 10.84 22.23 8.48
CA GLU A 69 12.21 22.52 8.09
C GLU A 69 12.89 21.29 7.47
N ARG A 70 12.77 20.14 8.14
CA ARG A 70 13.40 18.90 7.67
C ARG A 70 12.81 18.41 6.34
N LEU A 71 11.47 18.42 6.21
CA LEU A 71 10.82 18.03 4.96
C LEU A 71 11.16 18.97 3.81
N ALA A 72 11.19 20.29 4.05
CA ALA A 72 11.60 21.28 3.04
C ALA A 72 13.06 21.08 2.61
N ALA A 73 13.96 20.87 3.57
CA ALA A 73 15.37 20.61 3.29
C ALA A 73 15.58 19.33 2.45
N ALA A 74 14.84 18.26 2.78
CA ALA A 74 14.90 16.99 2.05
C ALA A 74 14.25 17.08 0.64
N ALA A 75 13.22 17.92 0.46
CA ALA A 75 12.67 18.24 -0.86
C ALA A 75 13.71 18.94 -1.75
N GLY A 76 14.50 19.85 -1.16
CA GLY A 76 15.55 20.57 -1.86
C GLY A 76 15.00 21.59 -2.85
N THR A 77 15.74 21.85 -3.94
CA THR A 77 15.35 22.79 -4.99
C THR A 77 14.89 22.07 -6.24
N GLY A 78 13.88 22.62 -6.91
CA GLY A 78 13.36 22.08 -8.16
C GLY A 78 12.21 22.91 -8.68
N ASP A 79 11.72 22.51 -9.85
CA ASP A 79 10.59 23.17 -10.51
C ASP A 79 9.27 22.46 -10.20
N ALA A 80 8.20 23.24 -10.12
CA ALA A 80 6.83 22.73 -10.09
C ALA A 80 6.29 22.58 -11.51
N TRP A 81 5.25 21.75 -11.67
CA TRP A 81 4.48 21.74 -12.92
C TRP A 81 3.83 23.09 -13.17
N SER A 82 3.84 23.53 -14.42
CA SER A 82 3.03 24.66 -14.86
C SER A 82 1.53 24.33 -14.73
N ALA A 83 0.69 25.37 -14.70
CA ALA A 83 -0.77 25.19 -14.70
C ALA A 83 -1.27 24.41 -15.94
N ALA A 84 -0.58 24.55 -17.08
CA ALA A 84 -0.90 23.84 -18.31
C ALA A 84 -0.60 22.34 -18.22
N GLU A 85 0.46 21.95 -17.52
CA GLU A 85 0.82 20.54 -17.28
C GLU A 85 -0.05 19.90 -16.19
N TYR A 86 -0.36 20.64 -15.13
CA TYR A 86 -1.09 20.13 -13.97
C TYR A 86 -2.55 19.78 -14.29
N ARG A 87 -3.27 20.70 -14.95
CA ARG A 87 -4.72 20.56 -15.21
C ARG A 87 -5.16 19.28 -15.93
N PRO A 88 -4.52 18.85 -17.03
CA PRO A 88 -4.92 17.61 -17.70
C PRO A 88 -4.63 16.38 -16.83
N ARG A 89 -3.51 16.36 -16.10
CA ARG A 89 -3.10 15.23 -15.24
C ARG A 89 -4.06 15.05 -14.06
N VAL A 90 -4.34 16.14 -13.34
CA VAL A 90 -5.19 16.12 -12.15
C VAL A 90 -6.62 15.69 -12.51
N ARG A 91 -7.15 16.12 -13.66
CA ARG A 91 -8.47 15.67 -14.16
C ARG A 91 -8.50 14.19 -14.47
N SER A 92 -7.45 13.67 -15.13
CA SER A 92 -7.36 12.25 -15.44
C SER A 92 -7.31 11.37 -14.18
N LEU A 93 -6.55 11.81 -13.17
CA LEU A 93 -6.43 11.11 -11.89
C LEU A 93 -7.73 11.16 -11.11
N ALA A 94 -8.34 12.35 -10.97
CA ALA A 94 -9.64 12.54 -10.34
C ALA A 94 -10.74 11.66 -10.96
N ALA A 95 -10.80 11.61 -12.30
CA ALA A 95 -11.74 10.74 -13.01
C ALA A 95 -11.49 9.25 -12.76
N SER A 96 -10.22 8.85 -12.68
CA SER A 96 -9.84 7.45 -12.43
C SER A 96 -10.09 7.00 -10.99
N GLU A 97 -9.97 7.92 -10.03
CA GLU A 97 -10.20 7.67 -8.61
C GLU A 97 -11.65 7.95 -8.17
N GLY A 98 -12.48 8.52 -9.04
CA GLY A 98 -13.85 8.92 -8.70
C GLY A 98 -13.91 10.05 -7.67
N THR A 99 -12.90 10.93 -7.66
CA THR A 99 -12.74 12.01 -6.68
C THR A 99 -12.85 13.38 -7.34
N GLU A 100 -13.07 14.43 -6.54
CA GLU A 100 -13.06 15.81 -7.03
C GLU A 100 -11.68 16.44 -6.93
N VAL A 101 -11.36 17.33 -7.86
CA VAL A 101 -10.15 18.16 -7.81
C VAL A 101 -10.38 19.32 -6.85
N ARG A 102 -9.65 19.35 -5.73
CA ARG A 102 -9.81 20.42 -4.73
C ARG A 102 -8.93 21.63 -5.01
N HIS A 103 -7.77 21.43 -5.65
CA HIS A 103 -6.82 22.50 -5.93
C HIS A 103 -6.76 22.81 -7.43
N ALA A 104 -7.15 24.02 -7.81
CA ALA A 104 -7.15 24.48 -9.20
C ALA A 104 -5.75 24.69 -9.79
N LEU A 105 -4.74 24.90 -8.94
CA LEU A 105 -3.35 25.15 -9.30
C LEU A 105 -2.42 24.27 -8.44
N PRO A 106 -1.23 23.90 -8.98
CA PRO A 106 -0.21 23.22 -8.20
C PRO A 106 0.43 24.16 -7.18
N TYR A 107 0.86 23.63 -6.04
CA TYR A 107 1.75 24.33 -5.11
C TYR A 107 3.18 24.42 -5.68
N PRO A 108 4.00 25.38 -5.24
CA PRO A 108 5.42 25.41 -5.59
C PRO A 108 6.17 24.16 -5.12
N HIS A 109 7.28 23.83 -5.79
CA HIS A 109 8.20 22.80 -5.32
C HIS A 109 8.75 23.17 -3.93
N ALA A 110 8.93 22.16 -3.08
CA ALA A 110 9.32 22.27 -1.67
C ALA A 110 8.37 23.11 -0.80
N ALA A 111 7.19 23.50 -1.31
CA ALA A 111 6.18 24.13 -0.48
C ALA A 111 5.71 23.15 0.60
N VAL A 112 5.68 23.64 1.85
CA VAL A 112 5.21 22.85 3.00
C VAL A 112 3.91 23.44 3.54
N ALA A 113 2.85 22.65 3.50
CA ALA A 113 1.53 23.00 4.02
C ALA A 113 1.19 22.15 5.25
N VAL A 114 0.51 22.74 6.23
CA VAL A 114 0.02 22.03 7.42
C VAL A 114 -1.49 22.10 7.43
N SER A 115 -2.15 20.98 7.70
CA SER A 115 -3.59 20.93 7.94
C SER A 115 -3.89 20.07 9.15
N THR A 116 -4.99 20.36 9.83
CA THR A 116 -5.52 19.52 10.89
C THR A 116 -6.93 19.12 10.53
N ASP A 117 -7.20 17.81 10.51
CA ASP A 117 -8.57 17.31 10.43
C ASP A 117 -9.22 17.48 11.81
N PRO A 118 -10.29 18.30 11.93
CA PRO A 118 -10.95 18.50 13.21
C PRO A 118 -11.71 17.26 13.69
N VAL A 119 -12.05 16.33 12.79
CA VAL A 119 -12.85 15.15 13.09
C VAL A 119 -11.95 14.02 13.59
N ALA A 120 -12.39 13.32 14.64
CA ALA A 120 -11.72 12.09 15.07
C ALA A 120 -12.05 10.97 14.07
N PRO A 121 -11.07 10.13 13.68
CA PRO A 121 -11.34 9.05 12.75
C PRO A 121 -12.32 8.06 13.36
N GLY A 122 -13.19 7.50 12.52
CA GLY A 122 -13.99 6.33 12.88
C GLY A 122 -13.10 5.10 13.17
N PRO A 123 -13.66 4.02 13.73
CA PRO A 123 -12.87 2.86 14.17
C PRO A 123 -12.05 2.18 13.07
N VAL A 124 -12.59 2.08 11.84
CA VAL A 124 -11.87 1.50 10.69
C VAL A 124 -10.69 2.37 10.27
N GLU A 125 -10.89 3.69 10.20
CA GLU A 125 -9.82 4.63 9.85
C GLU A 125 -8.75 4.71 10.95
N ALA A 126 -9.16 4.60 12.22
CA ALA A 126 -8.23 4.48 13.33
C ALA A 126 -7.41 3.18 13.27
N ALA A 127 -8.00 2.07 12.83
CA ALA A 127 -7.29 0.82 12.58
C ALA A 127 -6.26 0.97 11.44
N ARG A 128 -6.65 1.65 10.35
CA ARG A 128 -5.77 1.98 9.22
C ARG A 128 -4.57 2.80 9.67
N HIS A 129 -4.79 3.88 10.41
CA HIS A 129 -3.69 4.74 10.89
C HIS A 129 -2.71 3.97 11.78
N ARG A 130 -3.20 3.11 12.68
CA ARG A 130 -2.33 2.24 13.49
C ARG A 130 -1.53 1.29 12.61
N PHE A 131 -2.19 0.57 11.69
CA PHE A 131 -1.52 -0.35 10.78
C PHE A 131 -0.42 0.34 9.95
N LEU A 132 -0.70 1.51 9.39
CA LEU A 132 0.28 2.28 8.62
C LEU A 132 1.41 2.82 9.51
N THR A 133 1.12 3.21 10.74
CA THR A 133 2.15 3.62 11.72
C THR A 133 3.08 2.45 12.03
N GLU A 134 2.54 1.28 12.33
CA GLU A 134 3.33 0.07 12.59
C GLU A 134 4.23 -0.30 11.40
N LEU A 135 3.74 -0.16 10.16
CA LEU A 135 4.59 -0.36 8.98
C LEU A 135 5.63 0.74 8.81
N ALA A 136 5.29 2.00 9.10
CA ALA A 136 6.23 3.11 9.00
C ALA A 136 7.40 2.94 9.97
N LEU A 137 7.15 2.42 11.18
CA LEU A 137 8.18 2.12 12.18
C LEU A 137 9.21 1.08 11.72
N LEU A 138 8.88 0.25 10.71
CA LEU A 138 9.81 -0.72 10.12
C LEU A 138 10.73 -0.10 9.05
N LEU A 139 10.42 1.11 8.57
CA LEU A 139 11.17 1.72 7.49
C LEU A 139 12.64 2.01 7.85
N PRO A 140 12.99 2.53 9.05
CA PRO A 140 14.39 2.80 9.39
C PRO A 140 15.27 1.55 9.46
N GLU A 141 14.70 0.38 9.81
CA GLU A 141 15.43 -0.90 9.79
C GLU A 141 15.51 -1.49 8.38
N GLY A 142 14.43 -1.36 7.60
CA GLY A 142 14.33 -1.92 6.26
C GLY A 142 15.06 -1.12 5.18
N LEU A 143 15.26 0.19 5.39
CA LEU A 143 15.90 1.11 4.46
C LEU A 143 17.13 1.76 5.08
N THR A 144 17.99 2.33 4.24
CA THR A 144 19.18 3.09 4.68
C THR A 144 18.95 4.59 4.50
N GLU A 145 19.72 5.42 5.18
CA GLU A 145 19.70 6.88 4.97
C GLU A 145 20.19 7.29 3.57
N ASP A 146 21.04 6.47 2.94
CA ASP A 146 21.45 6.65 1.55
C ASP A 146 20.30 6.30 0.58
N ALA A 147 19.89 7.29 -0.24
CA ALA A 147 18.77 7.16 -1.16
C ALA A 147 19.01 6.12 -2.26
N ALA A 148 20.25 5.95 -2.74
CA ALA A 148 20.55 4.98 -3.78
C ALA A 148 20.43 3.53 -3.27
N THR A 149 20.94 3.28 -2.08
CA THR A 149 20.84 1.99 -1.39
C THR A 149 19.41 1.71 -0.93
N ALA A 150 18.68 2.71 -0.42
CA ALA A 150 17.27 2.56 -0.09
C ALA A 150 16.45 2.16 -1.32
N ARG A 151 16.71 2.79 -2.47
CA ARG A 151 16.06 2.46 -3.76
C ARG A 151 16.28 1.01 -4.17
N SER A 152 17.48 0.47 -3.98
CA SER A 152 17.78 -0.93 -4.34
C SER A 152 17.16 -1.94 -3.37
N ARG A 153 16.97 -1.57 -2.09
CA ARG A 153 16.36 -2.42 -1.06
C ARG A 153 14.84 -2.41 -1.07
N ALA A 154 14.22 -1.30 -1.47
CA ALA A 154 12.78 -1.09 -1.40
C ALA A 154 11.93 -2.19 -2.06
N PRO A 155 12.26 -2.73 -3.25
CA PRO A 155 11.53 -3.87 -3.81
C PRO A 155 11.51 -5.11 -2.91
N GLY A 156 12.64 -5.40 -2.24
CA GLY A 156 12.74 -6.53 -1.32
C GLY A 156 11.91 -6.34 -0.05
N LEU A 157 11.87 -5.13 0.49
CA LEU A 157 11.02 -4.79 1.63
C LEU A 157 9.53 -4.83 1.26
N ALA A 158 9.17 -4.33 0.08
CA ALA A 158 7.80 -4.39 -0.45
C ALA A 158 7.31 -5.85 -0.55
N LEU A 159 8.13 -6.74 -1.13
CA LEU A 159 7.80 -8.17 -1.22
C LEU A 159 7.66 -8.80 0.17
N GLN A 160 8.52 -8.46 1.13
CA GLN A 160 8.41 -8.94 2.51
C GLN A 160 7.09 -8.55 3.16
N TRP A 161 6.66 -7.30 3.04
CA TRP A 161 5.36 -6.86 3.56
C TRP A 161 4.18 -7.53 2.85
N MET A 162 4.28 -7.77 1.53
CA MET A 162 3.27 -8.55 0.79
C MET A 162 3.19 -10.00 1.26
N ALA A 163 4.33 -10.65 1.50
CA ALA A 163 4.36 -12.00 2.08
C ALA A 163 3.78 -12.00 3.50
N ALA A 164 4.10 -10.99 4.31
CA ALA A 164 3.60 -10.84 5.67
C ALA A 164 2.07 -10.71 5.70
N VAL A 165 1.48 -9.88 4.84
CA VAL A 165 0.01 -9.75 4.81
C VAL A 165 -0.62 -11.06 4.34
N ALA A 166 -0.10 -11.71 3.29
CA ALA A 166 -0.66 -12.98 2.83
C ALA A 166 -0.64 -14.05 3.93
N ALA A 167 0.44 -14.12 4.69
CA ALA A 167 0.57 -15.04 5.81
C ALA A 167 -0.38 -14.72 6.99
N ALA A 168 -0.77 -13.46 7.16
CA ALA A 168 -1.68 -13.04 8.22
C ALA A 168 -3.16 -13.44 8.01
N TYR A 169 -3.52 -13.93 6.82
CA TYR A 169 -4.85 -14.51 6.59
C TYR A 169 -5.05 -15.75 7.48
N PRO A 170 -6.26 -16.04 8.03
CA PRO A 170 -6.45 -17.20 8.91
C PRO A 170 -6.04 -18.56 8.32
N GLY A 171 -6.15 -18.72 7.00
CA GLY A 171 -5.65 -19.89 6.26
C GLY A 171 -4.16 -19.82 5.88
N GLY A 172 -3.42 -18.85 6.40
CA GLY A 172 -2.03 -18.57 6.06
C GLY A 172 -1.82 -18.12 4.62
N ALA A 173 -0.54 -18.04 4.22
CA ALA A 173 -0.14 -17.59 2.88
C ALA A 173 -0.69 -18.50 1.77
N ARG A 174 -0.99 -19.77 2.09
CA ARG A 174 -1.69 -20.70 1.20
C ARG A 174 -3.03 -20.15 0.70
N PHE A 175 -3.80 -19.42 1.51
CA PHE A 175 -5.06 -18.84 1.04
C PHE A 175 -4.97 -17.32 0.86
N GLY A 176 -4.16 -16.62 1.66
CA GLY A 176 -3.98 -15.19 1.53
C GLY A 176 -3.44 -14.76 0.16
N SER A 177 -2.59 -15.58 -0.48
CA SER A 177 -2.03 -15.26 -1.80
C SER A 177 -3.05 -15.29 -2.94
N LEU A 178 -4.25 -15.86 -2.74
CA LEU A 178 -5.33 -15.79 -3.73
C LEU A 178 -5.79 -14.35 -3.98
N SER A 179 -5.65 -13.45 -2.98
CA SER A 179 -5.88 -12.02 -3.19
C SER A 179 -4.89 -11.38 -4.16
N PHE A 180 -3.66 -11.90 -4.23
CA PHE A 180 -2.65 -11.44 -5.19
C PHE A 180 -2.91 -11.98 -6.59
N HIS A 181 -3.31 -13.24 -6.74
CA HIS A 181 -3.79 -13.76 -8.02
C HIS A 181 -4.95 -12.93 -8.56
N SER A 182 -5.98 -12.70 -7.74
CA SER A 182 -7.13 -11.86 -8.12
C SER A 182 -6.67 -10.49 -8.62
N HIS A 183 -5.79 -9.82 -7.88
CA HIS A 183 -5.34 -8.47 -8.23
C HIS A 183 -4.53 -8.42 -9.54
N ALA A 184 -3.59 -9.36 -9.72
CA ALA A 184 -2.80 -9.44 -10.95
C ALA A 184 -3.65 -9.83 -12.16
N GLU A 185 -4.49 -10.85 -12.03
CA GLU A 185 -5.32 -11.34 -13.13
C GLU A 185 -6.43 -10.37 -13.53
N ALA A 186 -6.96 -9.57 -12.60
CA ALA A 186 -7.91 -8.51 -12.92
C ALA A 186 -7.26 -7.47 -13.83
N PHE A 187 -6.05 -7.02 -13.48
CA PHE A 187 -5.31 -6.05 -14.29
C PHE A 187 -4.89 -6.61 -15.66
N LEU A 188 -4.40 -7.85 -15.71
CA LEU A 188 -4.02 -8.46 -16.98
C LEU A 188 -5.23 -8.64 -17.90
N ALA A 189 -6.38 -9.08 -17.38
CA ALA A 189 -7.59 -9.27 -18.17
C ALA A 189 -8.24 -7.95 -18.61
N SER A 190 -8.04 -6.84 -17.87
CA SER A 190 -8.57 -5.53 -18.25
C SER A 190 -7.76 -4.85 -19.37
N ARG A 191 -6.74 -5.52 -19.93
CA ARG A 191 -5.79 -4.93 -20.88
C ARG A 191 -5.74 -5.69 -22.20
N PRO A 192 -5.70 -4.99 -23.35
CA PRO A 192 -5.52 -5.63 -24.66
C PRO A 192 -4.20 -6.42 -24.76
N ASP A 193 -3.13 -5.94 -24.13
CA ASP A 193 -1.79 -6.54 -24.10
C ASP A 193 -1.58 -7.48 -22.89
N GLY A 194 -2.65 -7.90 -22.23
CA GLY A 194 -2.60 -8.68 -20.99
C GLY A 194 -1.78 -9.97 -21.06
N GLU A 195 -1.93 -10.74 -22.14
CA GLU A 195 -1.19 -12.00 -22.32
C GLU A 195 0.32 -11.77 -22.47
N GLU A 196 0.70 -10.77 -23.26
CA GLU A 196 2.11 -10.40 -23.43
C GLU A 196 2.71 -9.89 -22.12
N LEU A 197 1.96 -9.07 -21.37
CA LEU A 197 2.36 -8.62 -20.04
C LEU A 197 2.51 -9.79 -19.07
N ARG A 198 1.66 -10.82 -19.13
CA ARG A 198 1.80 -12.02 -18.29
C ARG A 198 3.13 -12.73 -18.55
N VAL A 199 3.52 -12.90 -19.81
CA VAL A 199 4.82 -13.52 -20.17
C VAL A 199 5.98 -12.67 -19.64
N ARG A 200 5.90 -11.33 -19.79
CA ARG A 200 6.91 -10.41 -19.26
C ARG A 200 6.99 -10.47 -17.73
N PHE A 201 5.86 -10.56 -17.04
CA PHE A 201 5.83 -10.70 -15.58
C PHE A 201 6.47 -12.01 -15.13
N THR A 202 6.13 -13.13 -15.74
CA THR A 202 6.76 -14.43 -15.43
C THR A 202 8.27 -14.38 -15.69
N THR A 203 8.70 -13.81 -16.82
CA THR A 203 10.13 -13.67 -17.15
C THR A 203 10.87 -12.80 -16.12
N ALA A 204 10.24 -11.71 -15.66
CA ALA A 204 10.81 -10.85 -14.63
C ALA A 204 10.86 -11.54 -13.27
N ALA A 205 9.84 -12.31 -12.91
CA ALA A 205 9.76 -13.07 -11.66
C ALA A 205 10.90 -14.11 -11.56
N GLU A 206 11.19 -14.81 -12.66
CA GLU A 206 12.27 -15.81 -12.71
C GLU A 206 13.65 -15.23 -12.38
N ARG A 207 13.92 -13.96 -12.73
CA ARG A 207 15.20 -13.29 -12.42
C ARG A 207 15.45 -13.13 -10.92
N HIS A 208 14.40 -13.13 -10.11
CA HIS A 208 14.46 -12.94 -8.66
C HIS A 208 13.98 -14.17 -7.90
N ARG A 209 13.84 -15.31 -8.58
CA ARG A 209 13.28 -16.53 -8.00
C ARG A 209 14.00 -17.00 -6.72
N PRO A 210 15.35 -17.04 -6.63
CA PRO A 210 16.00 -17.47 -5.38
C PRO A 210 15.69 -16.59 -4.16
N GLN A 211 15.39 -15.30 -4.37
CA GLN A 211 14.97 -14.38 -3.32
C GLN A 211 13.50 -14.60 -2.96
N THR A 212 12.64 -14.72 -3.97
CA THR A 212 11.20 -14.96 -3.79
C THR A 212 10.93 -16.32 -3.14
N ASP A 213 11.63 -17.38 -3.54
CA ASP A 213 11.45 -18.73 -2.99
C ASP A 213 11.79 -18.77 -1.49
N ARG A 214 12.90 -18.13 -1.09
CA ARG A 214 13.25 -17.99 0.34
C ARG A 214 12.18 -17.22 1.12
N LEU A 215 11.64 -16.17 0.53
CA LEU A 215 10.58 -15.39 1.15
C LEU A 215 9.30 -16.20 1.31
N VAL A 216 8.93 -16.99 0.30
CA VAL A 216 7.77 -17.89 0.34
C VAL A 216 7.95 -18.96 1.40
N ASP A 217 9.15 -19.54 1.54
CA ASP A 217 9.45 -20.50 2.60
C ASP A 217 9.21 -19.90 4.00
N ILE A 218 9.65 -18.66 4.22
CA ILE A 218 9.37 -17.96 5.47
C ILE A 218 7.86 -17.75 5.63
N ALA A 219 7.16 -17.27 4.61
CA ALA A 219 5.72 -17.02 4.67
C ALA A 219 4.87 -18.28 4.95
N LEU A 220 5.32 -19.44 4.46
CA LEU A 220 4.62 -20.71 4.65
C LEU A 220 4.94 -21.38 5.99
N HIS A 221 6.14 -21.19 6.52
CA HIS A 221 6.62 -22.00 7.65
C HIS A 221 6.96 -21.20 8.91
N ARG A 222 7.38 -19.94 8.76
CA ARG A 222 7.86 -19.07 9.85
C ARG A 222 7.43 -17.61 9.62
N PRO A 223 6.13 -17.35 9.40
CA PRO A 223 5.67 -16.03 8.97
C PRO A 223 5.92 -14.93 10.01
N GLU A 224 6.07 -15.29 11.29
CA GLU A 224 6.47 -14.38 12.36
C GLU A 224 7.85 -13.72 12.16
N GLN A 225 8.69 -14.29 11.28
CA GLN A 225 9.99 -13.71 10.92
C GLN A 225 9.88 -12.63 9.83
N LEU A 226 8.71 -12.46 9.21
CA LEU A 226 8.50 -11.43 8.21
C LEU A 226 8.24 -10.07 8.88
N PRO A 227 8.98 -9.01 8.48
CA PRO A 227 8.69 -7.66 8.93
C PRO A 227 7.22 -7.29 8.66
N GLY A 228 6.53 -6.78 9.68
CA GLY A 228 5.14 -6.34 9.57
C GLY A 228 4.10 -7.45 9.70
N HIS A 229 4.49 -8.72 9.87
CA HIS A 229 3.52 -9.81 10.06
C HIS A 229 2.64 -9.59 11.29
N ALA A 230 3.24 -9.20 12.43
CA ALA A 230 2.50 -8.90 13.64
C ALA A 230 1.48 -7.77 13.45
N ALA A 231 1.85 -6.70 12.73
CA ALA A 231 0.96 -5.60 12.39
C ALA A 231 -0.22 -6.05 11.50
N CYS A 232 0.06 -6.91 10.50
CA CYS A 232 -0.97 -7.48 9.63
C CYS A 232 -1.96 -8.35 10.41
N VAL A 233 -1.47 -9.22 11.29
CA VAL A 233 -2.32 -10.08 12.14
C VAL A 233 -3.17 -9.24 13.09
N ALA A 234 -2.57 -8.26 13.75
CA ALA A 234 -3.27 -7.35 14.66
C ALA A 234 -4.39 -6.59 13.94
N ALA A 235 -4.11 -6.04 12.76
CA ALA A 235 -5.10 -5.34 11.95
C ALA A 235 -6.23 -6.27 11.49
N CYS A 236 -5.92 -7.46 10.96
CA CYS A 236 -6.94 -8.43 10.54
C CYS A 236 -7.83 -8.86 11.71
N ARG A 237 -7.24 -9.11 12.88
CA ARG A 237 -7.99 -9.48 14.08
C ARG A 237 -8.90 -8.35 14.54
N GLN A 238 -8.40 -7.12 14.57
CA GLN A 238 -9.20 -5.96 14.99
C GLN A 238 -10.38 -5.73 14.04
N LEU A 239 -10.16 -5.85 12.73
CA LEU A 239 -11.20 -5.65 11.72
C LEU A 239 -12.19 -6.80 11.58
N SER A 240 -11.90 -7.93 12.21
CA SER A 240 -12.82 -9.07 12.26
C SER A 240 -13.94 -8.88 13.29
N ASP A 241 -13.94 -7.76 14.03
CA ASP A 241 -15.06 -7.35 14.89
C ASP A 241 -16.34 -7.16 14.06
N PRO A 242 -17.43 -7.91 14.34
CA PRO A 242 -18.70 -7.77 13.64
C PRO A 242 -19.27 -6.35 13.62
N ALA A 243 -18.98 -5.53 14.63
CA ALA A 243 -19.44 -4.14 14.71
C ALA A 243 -18.86 -3.26 13.58
N LEU A 244 -17.71 -3.64 13.02
CA LEU A 244 -17.04 -2.89 11.94
C LEU A 244 -17.48 -3.33 10.55
N ARG A 245 -18.31 -4.38 10.46
CA ARG A 245 -18.69 -4.99 9.17
C ARG A 245 -19.34 -4.02 8.19
N PRO A 246 -20.32 -3.17 8.58
CA PRO A 246 -20.97 -2.25 7.63
C PRO A 246 -19.96 -1.28 6.97
N ASP A 247 -19.08 -0.68 7.77
CA ASP A 247 -18.07 0.26 7.28
C ASP A 247 -17.04 -0.43 6.38
N LEU A 248 -16.65 -1.66 6.73
CA LEU A 248 -15.72 -2.46 5.95
C LEU A 248 -16.30 -2.91 4.60
N ASP A 249 -17.59 -3.26 4.55
CA ASP A 249 -18.23 -3.65 3.31
C ASP A 249 -18.30 -2.47 2.33
N VAL A 250 -18.57 -1.25 2.82
CA VAL A 250 -18.50 -0.03 1.99
C VAL A 250 -17.09 0.21 1.47
N LEU A 251 -16.08 0.10 2.34
CA LEU A 251 -14.67 0.29 1.97
C LEU A 251 -14.21 -0.70 0.90
N VAL A 252 -14.55 -1.98 1.05
CA VAL A 252 -14.14 -3.04 0.12
C VAL A 252 -14.94 -2.98 -1.18
N ALA A 253 -16.22 -2.60 -1.13
CA ALA A 253 -17.04 -2.41 -2.32
C ALA A 253 -16.59 -1.21 -3.18
N GLY A 254 -16.22 -0.10 -2.55
CA GLY A 254 -15.71 1.11 -3.22
C GLY A 254 -14.37 0.91 -3.93
N GLY A 255 -13.62 -0.15 -3.60
CA GLY A 255 -12.39 -0.54 -4.27
C GLY A 255 -12.57 -1.39 -5.53
N ARG A 256 -13.82 -1.69 -5.94
CA ARG A 256 -14.06 -2.39 -7.23
C ARG A 256 -13.76 -1.44 -8.37
N ALA A 257 -12.86 -1.86 -9.27
CA ALA A 257 -12.63 -1.12 -10.52
C ALA A 257 -13.97 -0.95 -11.26
N PRO A 258 -14.21 0.21 -11.90
CA PRO A 258 -15.38 0.38 -12.76
C PRO A 258 -15.40 -0.74 -13.80
N ASP A 259 -16.59 -1.25 -14.09
CA ASP A 259 -16.78 -2.28 -15.12
C ASP A 259 -16.29 -1.74 -16.47
N THR A 260 -15.11 -2.18 -16.89
CA THR A 260 -14.50 -1.77 -18.15
C THR A 260 -15.13 -2.49 -19.34
N GLY A 261 -16.16 -3.30 -19.14
CA GLY A 261 -16.73 -4.18 -20.16
C GLY A 261 -15.77 -5.30 -20.60
N SER A 262 -14.66 -5.49 -19.87
CA SER A 262 -13.67 -6.53 -20.16
C SER A 262 -14.15 -7.87 -19.61
N ALA A 263 -13.98 -8.94 -20.39
CA ALA A 263 -14.36 -10.27 -19.96
C ALA A 263 -13.60 -10.66 -18.68
N PRO A 264 -14.27 -11.25 -17.67
CA PRO A 264 -13.62 -11.66 -16.43
C PRO A 264 -12.54 -12.69 -16.72
N SER A 265 -11.40 -12.62 -16.00
CA SER A 265 -10.31 -13.60 -16.15
C SER A 265 -10.75 -15.01 -15.75
N ALA A 266 -9.98 -16.03 -16.12
CA ALA A 266 -10.26 -17.43 -15.72
C ALA A 266 -10.34 -17.57 -14.19
N PHE A 267 -9.48 -16.87 -13.45
CA PHE A 267 -9.52 -16.80 -11.99
C PHE A 267 -10.86 -16.28 -11.48
N HIS A 268 -11.33 -15.14 -12.00
CA HIS A 268 -12.57 -14.52 -11.52
C HIS A 268 -13.82 -15.30 -11.93
N ARG A 269 -13.81 -15.98 -13.09
CA ARG A 269 -14.88 -16.91 -13.47
C ARG A 269 -15.00 -18.06 -12.47
N GLN A 270 -13.89 -18.73 -12.16
CA GLN A 270 -13.89 -19.83 -11.19
C GLN A 270 -14.26 -19.37 -9.77
N LEU A 271 -13.79 -18.18 -9.36
CA LEU A 271 -14.18 -17.60 -8.07
C LEU A 271 -15.70 -17.32 -7.99
N ALA A 272 -16.29 -16.83 -9.08
CA ALA A 272 -17.72 -16.59 -9.18
C ALA A 272 -18.53 -17.90 -9.16
N GLU A 273 -18.10 -18.92 -9.90
CA GLU A 273 -18.69 -20.27 -9.89
C GLU A 273 -18.63 -20.91 -8.49
N GLY A 274 -17.59 -20.62 -7.71
CA GLY A 274 -17.44 -21.06 -6.33
C GLY A 274 -18.31 -20.30 -5.31
N GLY A 275 -19.06 -19.27 -5.73
CA GLY A 275 -19.97 -18.49 -4.88
C GLY A 275 -19.30 -17.49 -3.94
N PHE A 276 -17.99 -17.23 -4.10
CA PHE A 276 -17.20 -16.40 -3.17
C PHE A 276 -17.60 -14.91 -3.17
N GLY A 277 -18.25 -14.43 -4.24
CA GLY A 277 -18.59 -13.01 -4.41
C GLY A 277 -19.84 -12.53 -3.68
N GLN A 278 -20.73 -13.43 -3.25
CA GLN A 278 -22.06 -13.05 -2.71
C GLN A 278 -22.10 -13.00 -1.17
N ASN A 279 -21.26 -13.76 -0.47
CA ASN A 279 -21.22 -13.83 1.00
C ASN A 279 -19.77 -13.98 1.50
N ALA A 280 -18.94 -12.97 1.26
CA ALA A 280 -17.55 -12.99 1.71
C ALA A 280 -17.46 -13.05 3.25
N PRO A 281 -16.72 -14.02 3.84
CA PRO A 281 -16.56 -14.14 5.29
C PRO A 281 -16.00 -12.85 5.93
N ALA A 282 -16.31 -12.61 7.20
CA ALA A 282 -15.80 -11.47 7.98
C ALA A 282 -14.27 -11.36 7.89
N ALA A 283 -13.58 -12.47 8.12
CA ALA A 283 -12.12 -12.55 8.02
C ALA A 283 -11.59 -12.18 6.64
N PHE A 284 -12.29 -12.52 5.55
CA PHE A 284 -11.88 -12.15 4.20
C PHE A 284 -12.04 -10.65 3.97
N THR A 285 -13.16 -10.04 4.37
CA THR A 285 -13.34 -8.58 4.22
C THR A 285 -12.31 -7.80 5.05
N ALA A 286 -12.06 -8.22 6.29
CA ALA A 286 -11.00 -7.66 7.13
C ALA A 286 -9.62 -7.75 6.43
N PHE A 287 -9.28 -8.95 5.94
CA PHE A 287 -8.04 -9.18 5.21
C PHE A 287 -7.93 -8.31 3.95
N ARG A 288 -9.01 -8.17 3.17
CA ARG A 288 -9.04 -7.32 1.97
C ARG A 288 -8.79 -5.84 2.30
N ALA A 289 -9.34 -5.34 3.42
CA ALA A 289 -9.04 -3.98 3.87
C ALA A 289 -7.55 -3.81 4.17
N VAL A 290 -6.93 -4.75 4.90
CA VAL A 290 -5.48 -4.71 5.21
C VAL A 290 -4.63 -4.80 3.94
N VAL A 291 -5.00 -5.65 2.97
CA VAL A 291 -4.31 -5.72 1.66
C VAL A 291 -4.37 -4.38 0.92
N ASN A 292 -5.54 -3.71 0.92
CA ASN A 292 -5.69 -2.40 0.28
C ASN A 292 -4.82 -1.33 0.97
N TRP A 293 -4.75 -1.33 2.31
CA TRP A 293 -3.88 -0.42 3.05
C TRP A 293 -2.40 -0.73 2.85
N LEU A 294 -2.03 -2.01 2.72
CA LEU A 294 -0.68 -2.37 2.34
C LEU A 294 -0.32 -1.78 0.97
N TYR A 295 -1.21 -1.89 -0.02
CA TYR A 295 -0.96 -1.33 -1.35
C TYR A 295 -0.78 0.19 -1.35
N GLU A 296 -1.34 0.88 -0.37
CA GLU A 296 -1.03 2.27 -0.10
C GLU A 296 0.39 2.44 0.44
N ALA A 297 0.76 1.64 1.45
CA ALA A 297 2.10 1.67 2.04
C ALA A 297 3.21 1.34 1.02
N LEU A 298 2.95 0.49 0.03
CA LEU A 298 3.91 0.19 -1.03
C LEU A 298 4.32 1.44 -1.84
N GLN A 299 3.48 2.47 -1.91
CA GLN A 299 3.79 3.70 -2.64
C GLN A 299 4.92 4.51 -1.98
N TRP A 300 5.12 4.32 -0.67
CA TRP A 300 6.24 4.93 0.08
C TRP A 300 7.57 4.39 -0.45
N LEU A 301 7.60 3.10 -0.76
CA LEU A 301 8.74 2.36 -1.30
C LEU A 301 8.93 2.56 -2.81
N GLY A 302 8.27 3.57 -3.40
CA GLY A 302 8.35 3.84 -4.84
C GLY A 302 7.74 2.77 -5.73
N VAL A 303 6.92 1.86 -5.17
CA VAL A 303 6.26 0.81 -5.96
C VAL A 303 5.17 1.45 -6.83
N THR A 304 5.39 1.41 -8.14
CA THR A 304 4.41 1.87 -9.12
C THR A 304 3.23 0.90 -9.23
N PRO A 305 2.07 1.32 -9.76
CA PRO A 305 0.96 0.40 -10.00
C PRO A 305 1.35 -0.83 -10.81
N LEU A 306 2.19 -0.67 -11.84
CA LEU A 306 2.66 -1.79 -12.67
C LEU A 306 3.53 -2.77 -11.87
N ASN A 307 4.48 -2.25 -11.07
CA ASN A 307 5.32 -3.09 -10.21
C ASN A 307 4.49 -3.82 -9.16
N ARG A 308 3.44 -3.19 -8.62
CA ARG A 308 2.52 -3.85 -7.69
C ARG A 308 1.85 -5.09 -8.32
N TYR A 309 1.36 -4.99 -9.55
CA TYR A 309 0.79 -6.15 -10.25
C TYR A 309 1.84 -7.22 -10.54
N LEU A 310 3.05 -6.83 -10.93
CA LEU A 310 4.18 -7.75 -11.09
C LEU A 310 4.51 -8.48 -9.77
N TYR A 311 4.56 -7.78 -8.64
CA TYR A 311 4.86 -8.39 -7.34
C TYR A 311 3.75 -9.33 -6.88
N CYS A 312 2.48 -8.96 -7.12
CA CYS A 312 1.35 -9.85 -6.88
C CYS A 312 1.47 -11.13 -7.71
N HIS A 313 1.72 -11.00 -9.01
CA HIS A 313 1.94 -12.13 -9.91
C HIS A 313 3.10 -13.01 -9.45
N SER A 314 4.24 -12.39 -9.12
CA SER A 314 5.46 -13.12 -8.74
C SER A 314 5.26 -13.92 -7.46
N LEU A 315 4.72 -13.29 -6.41
CA LEU A 315 4.56 -13.92 -5.10
C LEU A 315 3.48 -15.00 -5.11
N ALA A 316 2.36 -14.76 -5.81
CA ALA A 316 1.26 -15.71 -5.88
C ALA A 316 1.66 -17.00 -6.63
N ASN A 317 2.32 -16.86 -7.79
CA ASN A 317 2.82 -18.02 -8.55
C ASN A 317 3.96 -18.74 -7.82
N ALA A 318 4.84 -18.04 -7.12
CA ALA A 318 5.89 -18.69 -6.31
C ALA A 318 5.29 -19.54 -5.18
N ILE A 319 4.20 -19.07 -4.55
CA ILE A 319 3.45 -19.86 -3.57
C ILE A 319 2.82 -21.10 -4.20
N ASP A 320 2.19 -20.98 -5.37
CA ASP A 320 1.65 -22.14 -6.12
C ASP A 320 2.73 -23.20 -6.38
N VAL A 321 3.87 -22.77 -6.93
CA VAL A 321 5.00 -23.66 -7.23
C VAL A 321 5.52 -24.32 -5.96
N ARG A 322 5.65 -23.57 -4.86
CA ARG A 322 6.22 -24.09 -3.62
C ARG A 322 5.29 -25.07 -2.90
N LEU A 323 3.99 -24.84 -2.96
CA LEU A 323 2.97 -25.77 -2.45
C LEU A 323 2.79 -27.00 -3.34
N GLY A 324 3.18 -26.92 -4.61
CA GLY A 324 2.82 -27.93 -5.62
C GLY A 324 1.31 -27.98 -5.87
N GLU A 325 0.59 -26.92 -5.52
CA GLU A 325 -0.86 -26.82 -5.57
C GLU A 325 -1.23 -25.51 -6.30
N PRO A 326 -1.74 -25.58 -7.54
CA PRO A 326 -2.11 -24.38 -8.28
C PRO A 326 -3.34 -23.71 -7.65
N TRP A 327 -3.51 -22.40 -7.86
CA TRP A 327 -4.63 -21.64 -7.29
C TRP A 327 -6.01 -22.24 -7.61
N GLN A 328 -6.17 -22.90 -8.76
CA GLN A 328 -7.42 -23.56 -9.18
C GLN A 328 -7.87 -24.61 -8.16
N ASP A 329 -6.93 -25.35 -7.58
CA ASP A 329 -7.24 -26.39 -6.61
C ASP A 329 -7.52 -25.79 -5.24
N ARG A 330 -6.77 -24.75 -4.86
CA ARG A 330 -6.99 -23.98 -3.62
C ARG A 330 -8.38 -23.35 -3.57
N LEU A 331 -8.92 -22.87 -4.70
CA LEU A 331 -10.28 -22.31 -4.77
C LEU A 331 -11.41 -23.34 -4.60
N LYS A 332 -11.14 -24.63 -4.86
CA LYS A 332 -12.14 -25.69 -4.63
C LYS A 332 -12.31 -25.99 -3.14
N VAL A 333 -11.29 -25.69 -2.33
CA VAL A 333 -11.31 -25.86 -0.88
C VAL A 333 -11.84 -24.58 -0.26
N ARG A 334 -13.00 -24.64 0.41
CA ARG A 334 -13.50 -23.48 1.17
C ARG A 334 -12.56 -23.22 2.36
N PRO A 335 -11.91 -22.06 2.46
CA PRO A 335 -11.22 -21.69 3.69
C PRO A 335 -12.27 -21.53 4.80
N ALA A 336 -11.99 -22.12 5.96
CA ALA A 336 -12.81 -21.99 7.17
C ALA A 336 -12.76 -20.55 7.72
#